data_AF-A0A7V1N7U9-F1
#
_entry.id   AF-A0A7V1N7U9-F1
#
_cell.length_a   1.000
_cell.length_b   1.000
_cell.length_c   1.000
_cell.angle_alpha   90.00
_cell.angle_beta   90.00
_cell.angle_gamma   90.00
#
_symmetry.space_group_name_H-M   'P 1'
#
loop_
_entity.id
_entity.type
_entity.pdbx_description
1 polymer ?
#
loop_
_entity_poly.entity_id
_entity_poly.type
_entity_poly.pdbx_seq_one_letter_code
_entity_poly.pdbx_strand_id
1 'polypeptide(L)'
;MGVGKRLHRGGISRRLRRRRGGLSFIELATALLIIAVASLGTVKSFYIAHDELSRAKRRFRANQFLKQELEFWVARLHKGNLSPQEYNLPSRERSVVIDYRGPGPRDNIVGHVRMVRITPYDDFDTAEDPDYWIVRVAIRYDEPRYVDGQKEEYQVVYKLDGAIVKAG
;
A
#
# COMPACT_ATOMS: atom_id res chain seq x y z
N MET A 1 -44.39 -85.80 -22.83
CA MET A 1 -43.48 -85.59 -23.98
C MET A 1 -43.10 -84.12 -24.03
N GLY A 2 -41.88 -83.78 -23.64
CA GLY A 2 -41.32 -82.45 -23.86
C GLY A 2 -40.76 -82.32 -25.27
N VAL A 3 -40.50 -81.08 -25.69
CA VAL A 3 -39.21 -80.60 -26.25
C VAL A 3 -39.43 -79.22 -26.88
N GLY A 4 -38.72 -78.23 -26.32
CA GLY A 4 -37.99 -77.21 -27.06
C GLY A 4 -38.76 -76.02 -27.67
N LYS A 5 -38.76 -74.88 -26.97
CA LYS A 5 -38.74 -73.56 -27.65
C LYS A 5 -37.72 -72.60 -27.03
N ARG A 6 -36.63 -72.50 -27.80
CA ARG A 6 -35.61 -71.46 -27.98
C ARG A 6 -35.60 -70.25 -27.02
N LEU A 7 -34.41 -70.07 -26.42
CA LEU A 7 -33.89 -68.83 -25.88
C LEU A 7 -33.91 -67.70 -26.93
N HIS A 8 -34.57 -66.59 -26.62
CA HIS A 8 -34.24 -65.29 -27.19
C HIS A 8 -33.80 -64.36 -26.06
N ARG A 9 -32.48 -64.13 -25.99
CA ARG A 9 -31.87 -63.03 -25.23
C ARG A 9 -32.36 -61.71 -25.83
N GLY A 10 -33.21 -61.00 -25.11
CA GLY A 10 -33.50 -59.59 -25.33
C GLY A 10 -33.73 -58.94 -23.97
N GLY A 11 -33.12 -57.83 -23.60
CA GLY A 11 -32.05 -57.06 -24.22
C GLY A 11 -31.66 -56.02 -23.17
N ILE A 12 -30.41 -56.02 -22.72
CA ILE A 12 -29.89 -54.92 -21.91
C ILE A 12 -29.47 -53.83 -22.90
N SER A 13 -30.45 -53.15 -23.48
CA SER A 13 -30.21 -51.86 -24.12
C SER A 13 -30.35 -50.81 -23.03
N ARG A 14 -29.27 -50.58 -22.26
CA ARG A 14 -29.07 -49.28 -21.61
C ARG A 14 -28.90 -48.27 -22.74
N ARG A 15 -30.03 -47.74 -23.24
CA ARG A 15 -30.06 -46.56 -24.08
C ARG A 15 -29.60 -45.38 -23.23
N LEU A 16 -28.29 -45.16 -23.15
CA LEU A 16 -27.73 -43.81 -22.99
C LEU A 16 -28.02 -43.05 -24.29
N ARG A 17 -29.31 -42.70 -24.47
CA ARG A 17 -29.77 -41.97 -25.64
C ARG A 17 -29.42 -40.51 -25.43
N ARG A 18 -28.35 -40.07 -26.08
CA ARG A 18 -28.02 -38.66 -26.34
C ARG A 18 -29.29 -37.84 -26.64
N ARG A 19 -29.53 -36.78 -25.86
CA ARG A 19 -30.05 -35.48 -26.33
C ARG A 19 -28.86 -34.51 -26.17
N ARG A 20 -28.26 -33.93 -27.22
CA ARG A 20 -28.75 -32.82 -28.06
C ARG A 20 -29.30 -31.65 -27.21
N GLY A 21 -28.41 -30.72 -26.85
CA GLY A 21 -28.70 -29.29 -26.76
C GLY A 21 -29.18 -28.67 -25.43
N GLY A 22 -29.12 -29.37 -24.29
CA GLY A 22 -29.56 -28.82 -23.00
C GLY A 22 -28.59 -29.08 -21.86
N LEU A 23 -28.39 -28.08 -21.00
CA LEU A 23 -27.61 -28.18 -19.77
C LEU A 23 -28.36 -29.08 -18.77
N SER A 24 -27.69 -30.11 -18.24
CA SER A 24 -28.23 -30.91 -17.14
C SER A 24 -28.39 -30.05 -15.88
N PHE A 25 -29.40 -30.33 -15.05
CA PHE A 25 -29.59 -29.60 -13.79
C PHE A 25 -28.34 -29.64 -12.90
N ILE A 26 -27.64 -30.79 -12.86
CA ILE A 26 -26.39 -30.95 -12.11
C ILE A 26 -25.28 -30.09 -12.73
N GLU A 27 -25.19 -30.02 -14.06
CA GLU A 27 -24.22 -29.17 -14.74
C GLU A 27 -24.48 -27.68 -14.45
N LEU A 28 -25.77 -27.28 -14.41
CA LEU A 28 -26.15 -25.90 -14.10
C LEU A 28 -25.83 -25.56 -12.64
N ALA A 29 -26.21 -26.42 -11.71
CA ALA A 29 -25.93 -26.25 -10.29
C ALA A 29 -24.41 -26.18 -10.02
N THR A 30 -23.63 -27.03 -10.69
CA THR A 30 -22.17 -27.04 -10.56
C THR A 30 -21.55 -25.78 -11.17
N ALA A 31 -22.00 -25.35 -12.36
CA ALA A 31 -21.54 -24.11 -12.98
C ALA A 31 -21.84 -22.89 -12.11
N LEU A 32 -23.05 -22.80 -11.55
CA LEU A 32 -23.44 -21.72 -10.64
C LEU A 32 -22.59 -21.71 -9.37
N LEU A 33 -22.29 -22.87 -8.79
CA LEU A 33 -21.41 -22.98 -7.63
C LEU A 33 -20.00 -22.49 -7.94
N ILE A 34 -19.43 -22.89 -9.08
CA ILE A 34 -18.10 -22.44 -9.52
C ILE A 34 -18.08 -20.92 -9.70
N ILE A 35 -19.09 -20.36 -10.37
CA ILE A 35 -19.21 -18.91 -10.59
C ILE A 35 -19.35 -18.16 -9.26
N ALA A 36 -20.14 -18.70 -8.32
CA ALA A 36 -20.33 -18.09 -7.01
C ALA A 36 -19.01 -18.04 -6.21
N VAL A 37 -18.28 -19.15 -6.14
CA VAL A 37 -16.98 -19.20 -5.44
C VAL A 37 -15.95 -18.30 -6.14
N ALA A 38 -15.88 -18.33 -7.46
CA ALA A 38 -14.97 -17.48 -8.23
C ALA A 38 -15.26 -16.00 -8.02
N SER A 39 -16.53 -15.58 -8.11
CA SER A 39 -16.93 -14.18 -7.92
C SER A 39 -16.60 -13.66 -6.53
N LEU A 40 -16.86 -14.44 -5.46
CA LEU A 40 -16.48 -14.09 -4.09
C LEU A 40 -14.96 -13.94 -3.95
N GLY A 41 -14.19 -14.87 -4.54
CA GLY A 41 -12.73 -14.81 -4.55
C GLY A 41 -12.21 -13.56 -5.26
N THR A 42 -12.73 -13.27 -6.46
CA THR A 42 -12.32 -12.09 -7.24
C THR A 42 -12.63 -10.78 -6.53
N VAL A 43 -13.84 -10.65 -5.96
CA VAL A 43 -14.24 -9.44 -5.22
C VAL A 43 -13.34 -9.21 -4.02
N LYS A 44 -13.06 -10.25 -3.22
CA LYS A 44 -12.16 -10.14 -2.08
C LYS A 44 -10.75 -9.72 -2.51
N SER A 45 -10.20 -10.36 -3.53
CA SER A 45 -8.86 -10.04 -4.06
C SER A 45 -8.78 -8.60 -4.58
N PHE A 46 -9.83 -8.12 -5.24
CA PHE A 46 -9.91 -6.74 -5.72
C PHE A 46 -9.82 -5.72 -4.58
N TYR A 47 -10.59 -5.91 -3.50
CA TYR A 47 -10.55 -5.00 -2.35
C TYR A 47 -9.19 -4.98 -1.66
N ILE A 48 -8.55 -6.14 -1.50
CA ILE A 48 -7.20 -6.24 -0.92
C ILE A 48 -6.18 -5.49 -1.79
N ALA A 49 -6.16 -5.78 -3.09
CA ALA A 49 -5.23 -5.15 -4.02
C ALA A 49 -5.42 -3.62 -4.09
N HIS A 50 -6.66 -3.15 -4.05
CA HIS A 50 -6.95 -1.72 -4.06
C HIS A 50 -6.46 -1.03 -2.79
N ASP A 51 -6.66 -1.65 -1.62
CA ASP A 51 -6.21 -1.10 -0.35
C ASP A 51 -4.67 -1.08 -0.26
N GLU A 52 -3.99 -2.16 -0.64
CA GLU A 52 -2.53 -2.21 -0.73
C GLU A 52 -1.97 -1.13 -1.65
N LEU A 53 -2.55 -0.97 -2.85
CA LEU A 53 -2.16 0.07 -3.79
C LEU A 53 -2.35 1.47 -3.20
N SER A 54 -3.44 1.71 -2.48
CA SER A 54 -3.72 3.00 -1.86
C SER A 54 -2.70 3.33 -0.77
N ARG A 55 -2.35 2.35 0.07
CA ARG A 55 -1.27 2.50 1.07
C ARG A 55 0.07 2.78 0.39
N ALA A 56 0.40 2.04 -0.67
CA ALA A 56 1.64 2.24 -1.43
C ALA A 56 1.73 3.65 -2.04
N LYS A 57 0.64 4.16 -2.62
CA LYS A 57 0.56 5.53 -3.15
C LYS A 57 0.81 6.59 -2.06
N ARG A 58 0.20 6.42 -0.88
CA ARG A 58 0.40 7.34 0.25
C ARG A 58 1.86 7.36 0.73
N ARG A 59 2.46 6.18 0.88
CA ARG A 59 3.89 6.05 1.24
C ARG A 59 4.80 6.70 0.22
N PHE A 60 4.55 6.47 -1.06
CA PHE A 60 5.30 7.10 -2.14
C PHE A 60 5.22 8.62 -2.06
N ARG A 61 4.02 9.18 -1.85
CA ARG A 61 3.82 10.63 -1.74
C ARG A 61 4.46 11.23 -0.49
N ALA A 62 4.35 10.56 0.66
CA ALA A 62 5.04 10.96 1.88
C ALA A 62 6.56 11.03 1.68
N ASN A 63 7.13 10.03 1.00
CA ASN A 63 8.55 10.02 0.63
C ASN A 63 8.92 11.16 -0.34
N GLN A 64 8.05 11.51 -1.29
CA GLN A 64 8.29 12.66 -2.17
C GLN A 64 8.37 13.96 -1.38
N PHE A 65 7.46 14.18 -0.42
CA PHE A 65 7.51 15.37 0.44
C PHE A 65 8.76 15.39 1.33
N LEU A 66 9.15 14.25 1.89
CA LEU A 66 10.40 14.15 2.66
C LEU A 66 11.61 14.50 1.80
N LYS A 67 11.71 13.96 0.59
CA LYS A 67 12.83 14.25 -0.32
C LYS A 67 12.88 15.73 -0.69
N GLN A 68 11.74 16.32 -1.06
CA GLN A 68 11.66 17.75 -1.38
C GLN A 68 12.07 18.63 -0.19
N GLU A 69 11.62 18.28 1.02
CA GLU A 69 11.99 19.01 2.22
C GLU A 69 13.49 18.87 2.51
N LEU A 70 14.04 17.65 2.39
CA LEU A 70 15.47 17.41 2.59
C LEU A 70 16.31 18.22 1.59
N GLU A 71 15.97 18.15 0.30
CA GLU A 71 16.64 18.91 -0.77
C GLU A 71 16.59 20.41 -0.52
N PHE A 72 15.45 20.94 -0.06
CA PHE A 72 15.31 22.33 0.31
C PHE A 72 16.29 22.73 1.42
N TRP A 73 16.38 21.96 2.52
CA TRP A 73 17.28 22.27 3.63
C TRP A 73 18.75 22.06 3.26
N VAL A 74 19.07 21.00 2.53
CA VAL A 74 20.42 20.75 2.00
C VAL A 74 20.88 21.91 1.13
N ALA A 75 20.04 22.38 0.20
CA ALA A 75 20.36 23.49 -0.67
C ALA A 75 20.56 24.81 0.10
N ARG A 76 19.80 25.04 1.19
CA ARG A 76 19.99 26.21 2.05
C ARG A 76 21.28 26.15 2.86
N LEU A 77 21.63 24.97 3.39
CA LEU A 77 22.89 24.72 4.08
C LEU A 77 24.10 24.96 3.18
N HIS A 78 24.09 24.39 1.97
CA HIS A 78 25.15 24.61 0.99
C HIS A 78 25.35 26.09 0.61
N LYS A 79 24.26 26.88 0.60
CA LYS A 79 24.32 28.31 0.28
C LYS A 79 24.72 29.19 1.46
N GLY A 80 24.91 28.63 2.66
CA GLY A 80 25.15 29.40 3.89
C GLY A 80 23.98 30.31 4.28
N ASN A 81 22.76 30.05 3.76
CA ASN A 81 21.60 30.95 3.92
C ASN A 81 20.68 30.49 5.07
N LEU A 82 21.28 30.15 6.20
CA LEU A 82 20.59 29.78 7.42
C LEU A 82 20.85 30.83 8.51
N SER A 83 19.80 31.23 9.19
CA SER A 83 19.95 32.03 10.40
C SER A 83 20.55 31.19 11.54
N PRO A 84 21.29 31.79 12.49
CA PRO A 84 21.84 31.07 13.65
C PRO A 84 20.80 30.30 14.47
N GLN A 85 19.54 30.75 14.44
CA GLN A 85 18.42 30.09 15.10
C GLN A 85 18.00 28.80 14.38
N GLU A 86 17.99 28.80 13.05
CA GLU A 86 17.61 27.63 12.23
C GLU A 86 18.63 26.49 12.31
N TYR A 87 19.88 26.77 12.69
CA TYR A 87 20.87 25.73 12.96
C TYR A 87 20.52 24.88 14.19
N ASN A 88 19.89 25.49 15.19
CA ASN A 88 19.71 24.87 16.51
C ASN A 88 18.27 24.44 16.82
N LEU A 89 17.30 24.90 16.02
CA LEU A 89 15.88 24.65 16.27
C LEU A 89 15.25 23.81 15.16
N PRO A 90 14.31 22.89 15.50
CA PRO A 90 13.48 22.23 14.52
C PRO A 90 12.72 23.26 13.68
N SER A 91 12.55 23.02 12.39
CA SER A 91 11.79 23.93 11.54
C SER A 91 10.32 23.92 11.92
N ARG A 92 9.62 24.99 11.51
CA ARG A 92 8.16 25.06 11.63
C ARG A 92 7.55 23.93 10.81
N GLU A 93 6.59 23.27 11.43
CA GLU A 93 5.83 22.21 10.80
C GLU A 93 4.96 22.74 9.64
N ARG A 94 5.04 22.07 8.49
CA ARG A 94 4.31 22.41 7.26
C ARG A 94 3.31 21.31 6.93
N SER A 95 2.05 21.69 6.76
CA SER A 95 0.98 20.78 6.37
C SER A 95 1.02 20.50 4.87
N VAL A 96 0.89 19.23 4.48
CA VAL A 96 0.85 18.75 3.10
C VAL A 96 -0.26 17.73 2.92
N VAL A 97 -0.88 17.67 1.74
CA VAL A 97 -1.93 16.67 1.46
C VAL A 97 -1.29 15.40 0.92
N ILE A 98 -1.40 14.30 1.66
CA ILE A 98 -0.91 12.97 1.27
C ILE A 98 -1.91 12.30 0.33
N ASP A 99 -3.20 12.38 0.62
CA ASP A 99 -4.23 11.69 -0.16
C ASP A 99 -5.49 12.53 -0.25
N TYR A 100 -6.05 12.64 -1.45
CA TYR A 100 -7.32 13.32 -1.70
C TYR A 100 -8.42 12.26 -1.70
N ARG A 101 -9.28 12.25 -0.67
CA ARG A 101 -10.33 11.23 -0.54
C ARG A 101 -11.72 11.70 -0.93
N GLY A 102 -11.87 12.98 -1.23
CA GLY A 102 -13.15 13.57 -1.61
C GLY A 102 -13.00 14.96 -2.22
N PRO A 103 -14.12 15.57 -2.64
CA PRO A 103 -14.14 16.91 -3.22
C PRO A 103 -13.85 18.01 -2.20
N GLY A 104 -13.83 17.69 -0.91
CA GLY A 104 -13.58 18.64 0.18
C GLY A 104 -12.31 18.33 0.99
N PRO A 105 -11.78 19.32 1.71
CA PRO A 105 -10.54 19.15 2.49
C PRO A 105 -10.71 18.28 3.75
N ARG A 106 -11.96 18.00 4.18
CA ARG A 106 -12.26 17.29 5.43
C ARG A 106 -11.90 15.81 5.40
N ASP A 107 -11.93 15.19 4.22
CA ASP A 107 -11.68 13.75 4.09
C ASP A 107 -10.22 13.46 3.72
N ASN A 108 -9.42 14.50 3.47
CA ASN A 108 -8.05 14.34 3.01
C ASN A 108 -7.16 13.81 4.13
N ILE A 109 -6.19 12.96 3.75
CA ILE A 109 -5.10 12.63 4.66
C ILE A 109 -4.10 13.77 4.59
N VAL A 110 -3.99 14.50 5.69
CA VAL A 110 -3.02 15.58 5.86
C VAL A 110 -1.82 15.03 6.61
N GLY A 111 -0.65 15.27 6.05
CA GLY A 111 0.62 15.03 6.70
C GLY A 111 1.27 16.33 7.14
N HIS A 112 2.14 16.22 8.12
CA HIS A 112 2.88 17.33 8.69
C HIS A 112 4.36 17.05 8.59
N VAL A 113 5.05 17.85 7.78
CA VAL A 113 6.47 17.73 7.46
C VAL A 113 7.25 18.75 8.26
N ARG A 114 8.40 18.37 8.81
CA ARG A 114 9.36 19.29 9.43
C ARG A 114 10.78 18.80 9.30
N MET A 115 11.72 19.73 9.35
CA MET A 115 13.12 19.44 9.63
C MET A 115 13.32 19.34 11.13
N VAL A 116 14.02 18.29 11.54
CA VAL A 116 14.49 18.05 12.89
C VAL A 116 15.86 18.71 13.03
N ARG A 117 16.23 19.06 14.26
CA ARG A 117 17.52 19.67 14.60
C ARG A 117 18.68 19.06 13.80
N ILE A 118 19.47 19.93 13.17
CA ILE A 118 20.71 19.57 12.48
C ILE A 118 21.70 19.08 13.53
N THR A 119 22.29 17.91 13.29
CA THR A 119 23.31 17.34 14.18
C THR A 119 24.65 17.30 13.46
N PRO A 120 25.74 17.81 14.06
CA PRO A 120 27.07 17.55 13.55
C PRO A 120 27.33 16.04 13.64
N TYR A 121 28.00 15.50 12.63
CA TYR A 121 28.54 14.15 12.66
C TYR A 121 30.05 14.26 12.67
N ASP A 122 30.64 13.74 13.74
CA ASP A 122 32.08 13.65 13.93
C ASP A 122 32.50 12.24 13.50
N ASP A 123 33.50 12.14 12.63
CA ASP A 123 34.02 10.85 12.22
C ASP A 123 35.00 10.35 13.30
N PHE A 124 34.72 9.15 13.83
CA PHE A 124 35.46 8.62 14.99
C PHE A 124 36.95 8.42 14.70
N ASP A 125 37.33 8.34 13.43
CA ASP A 125 38.71 8.09 13.00
C ASP A 125 39.57 9.36 12.87
N THR A 126 38.99 10.56 12.74
CA THR A 126 39.75 11.79 12.42
C THR A 126 39.89 12.79 13.56
N ALA A 127 39.04 12.76 14.59
CA ALA A 127 39.13 13.64 15.78
C ALA A 127 39.30 15.14 15.49
N GLU A 128 38.81 15.61 14.33
CA GLU A 128 38.81 17.01 13.90
C GLU A 128 37.38 17.59 13.95
N ASP A 129 37.28 18.92 13.82
CA ASP A 129 36.00 19.66 13.78
C ASP A 129 35.03 18.99 12.77
N PRO A 130 33.72 18.83 13.06
CA PRO A 130 32.87 17.90 12.32
C PRO A 130 32.83 18.20 10.82
N ASP A 131 33.27 17.23 10.02
CA ASP A 131 33.33 17.31 8.56
C ASP A 131 31.93 17.32 7.90
N TYR A 132 30.91 16.82 8.61
CA TYR A 132 29.58 16.62 8.06
C TYR A 132 28.44 17.14 8.96
N TRP A 133 27.39 17.64 8.32
CA TRP A 133 26.10 17.94 8.92
C TRP A 133 25.07 16.89 8.54
N ILE A 134 24.38 16.32 9.53
CA ILE A 134 23.20 15.47 9.30
C ILE A 134 21.95 16.32 9.37
N VAL A 135 21.21 16.35 8.27
CA VAL A 135 19.88 16.93 8.16
C VAL A 135 18.87 15.80 8.24
N ARG A 136 17.96 15.88 9.21
CA ARG A 136 16.87 14.92 9.35
C ARG A 136 15.54 15.62 9.09
N VAL A 137 14.74 15.05 8.22
CA VAL A 137 13.36 15.49 7.99
C VAL A 137 12.39 14.38 8.40
N ALA A 138 11.24 14.78 8.93
CA ALA A 138 10.21 13.85 9.37
C ALA A 138 8.85 14.30 8.84
N ILE A 139 8.02 13.31 8.50
CA ILE A 139 6.62 13.50 8.14
C ILE A 139 5.77 12.61 9.01
N ARG A 140 4.71 13.17 9.58
CA ARG A 140 3.69 12.43 10.31
C ARG A 140 2.32 12.60 9.66
N TYR A 141 1.54 11.55 9.57
CA TYR A 141 0.15 11.62 9.12
C TYR A 141 -0.66 10.48 9.74
N ASP A 142 -1.96 10.70 9.89
CA ASP A 142 -2.86 9.69 10.45
C ASP A 142 -3.48 8.86 9.32
N GLU A 143 -3.28 7.55 9.40
CA GLU A 143 -3.81 6.60 8.43
C GLU A 143 -5.00 5.86 9.06
N PRO A 144 -6.18 5.88 8.40
CA PRO A 144 -7.33 5.16 8.92
C PRO A 144 -7.23 3.69 8.55
N ARG A 145 -7.43 2.83 9.54
CA ARG A 145 -7.53 1.38 9.42
C ARG A 145 -8.91 0.93 9.88
N TYR A 146 -9.47 -0.04 9.18
CA TYR A 146 -10.65 -0.75 9.67
C TYR A 146 -10.18 -2.01 10.41
N VAL A 147 -10.45 -2.06 11.72
CA VAL A 147 -10.20 -3.22 12.58
C VAL A 147 -11.55 -3.61 13.18
N ASP A 148 -11.99 -4.84 12.93
CA ASP A 148 -13.27 -5.38 13.44
C ASP A 148 -14.50 -4.49 13.20
N GLY A 149 -14.53 -3.82 12.04
CA GLY A 149 -15.62 -2.93 11.65
C GLY A 149 -15.59 -1.53 12.28
N GLN A 150 -14.62 -1.25 13.16
CA GLN A 150 -14.38 0.09 13.71
C GLN A 150 -13.27 0.80 12.91
N LYS A 151 -13.45 2.11 12.69
CA LYS A 151 -12.42 2.96 12.09
C LYS A 151 -11.47 3.40 13.19
N GLU A 152 -10.27 2.86 13.18
CA GLU A 152 -9.17 3.29 14.03
C GLU A 152 -8.22 4.19 13.23
N GLU A 153 -7.70 5.23 13.85
CA GLU A 153 -6.69 6.10 13.26
C GLU A 153 -5.35 5.81 13.93
N TYR A 154 -4.34 5.48 13.13
CA TYR A 154 -2.98 5.27 13.62
C TYR A 154 -2.02 6.27 12.99
N GLN A 155 -1.10 6.77 13.80
CA GLN A 155 -0.11 7.72 13.35
C GLN A 155 1.04 6.99 12.63
N VAL A 156 1.30 7.40 11.40
CA VAL A 156 2.46 6.98 10.63
C VAL A 156 3.52 8.06 10.72
N VAL A 157 4.76 7.68 11.04
CA VAL A 157 5.91 8.58 11.07
C VAL A 157 7.01 8.04 10.16
N TYR A 158 7.36 8.81 9.13
CA TYR A 158 8.54 8.54 8.30
C TYR A 158 9.62 9.58 8.58
N LYS A 159 10.87 9.12 8.52
CA LYS A 159 12.07 9.95 8.71
C LYS A 159 13.01 9.69 7.54
N LEU A 160 13.67 10.75 7.08
CA LEU A 160 14.71 10.68 6.07
C LEU A 160 15.89 11.53 6.51
N ASP A 161 17.09 10.95 6.42
CA ASP A 161 18.35 11.59 6.80
C ASP A 161 19.16 11.87 5.53
N GLY A 162 19.82 13.03 5.50
CA GLY A 162 20.81 13.39 4.50
C GLY A 162 22.07 13.92 5.16
N ALA A 163 23.23 13.47 4.70
CA ALA A 163 24.54 13.95 5.14
C ALA A 163 25.09 14.98 4.14
N ILE A 164 25.72 16.02 4.65
CA ILE A 164 26.28 17.12 3.87
C ILE A 164 27.70 17.40 4.36
N VAL A 165 28.67 17.51 3.45
CA VAL A 165 30.04 17.95 3.77
C VAL A 165 30.03 19.44 4.11
N LYS A 166 30.74 19.84 5.16
CA LYS A 166 30.96 21.24 5.51
C LYS A 166 31.73 21.93 4.37
N ALA A 167 31.18 23.00 3.81
CA ALA A 167 31.91 23.82 2.85
C ALA A 167 33.02 24.57 3.62
N GLY A 168 34.27 24.22 3.35
CA GLY A 168 35.47 24.88 3.90
C GLY A 168 35.66 26.31 3.40
#